data_AF-A0A0B1T9E0-F1
#
_entry.id   AF-A0A0B1T9E0-F1
#
_cell.length_a   1.000
_cell.length_b   1.000
_cell.length_c   1.000
_cell.angle_alpha   90.00
_cell.angle_beta   90.00
_cell.angle_gamma   90.00
#
_symmetry.space_group_name_H-M   'P 1'
#
loop_
_entity.id
_entity.type
_entity.pdbx_description
1 polymer ?
#
loop_
_entity_poly.entity_id
_entity_poly.type
_entity_poly.pdbx_seq_one_letter_code
_entity_poly.pdbx_strand_id
1 'polypeptide(L)'
;MPPKADAGKAKVHSRSSQTCLSSQSNSVETQEEAEFSQLSVYDIISRIEERNRDPLVAALVRALALKIPQELSRQVEEEQRQRTIVISGIEEAAGDLRPSEHQLDVEEKVTDRRNGYNFCLNNSSP
;
A
#
# COMPACT_ATOMS: atom_id res chain seq x y z
N MET A 1 -25.62 -24.38 -41.67
CA MET A 1 -24.27 -24.81 -42.06
C MET A 1 -23.64 -23.73 -42.94
N PRO A 2 -22.40 -23.27 -42.68
CA PRO A 2 -21.49 -22.64 -43.67
C PRO A 2 -20.54 -23.72 -44.28
N PRO A 3 -19.46 -23.41 -45.04
CA PRO A 3 -19.05 -22.19 -45.78
C PRO A 3 -19.22 -22.44 -47.32
N LYS A 4 -18.55 -21.87 -48.35
CA LYS A 4 -17.38 -20.99 -48.64
C LYS A 4 -17.76 -20.02 -49.80
N ALA A 5 -17.09 -18.90 -50.15
CA ALA A 5 -15.75 -18.32 -49.95
C ALA A 5 -14.67 -18.61 -51.03
N ASP A 6 -14.43 -17.62 -51.91
CA ASP A 6 -13.21 -17.38 -52.72
C ASP A 6 -13.20 -15.85 -53.04
N ALA A 7 -12.29 -15.02 -52.51
CA ALA A 7 -10.87 -14.80 -52.81
C ALA A 7 -10.60 -13.79 -53.95
N GLY A 8 -10.10 -12.60 -53.60
CA GLY A 8 -9.67 -11.57 -54.55
C GLY A 8 -8.70 -10.58 -53.91
N LYS A 9 -7.45 -10.53 -54.40
CA LYS A 9 -6.41 -9.62 -53.88
C LYS A 9 -6.31 -8.35 -54.72
N ALA A 10 -6.34 -7.19 -54.06
CA ALA A 10 -5.85 -5.94 -54.60
C ALA A 10 -4.90 -5.26 -53.60
N LYS A 11 -3.80 -4.70 -54.10
CA LYS A 11 -2.75 -4.01 -53.32
C LYS A 11 -2.28 -2.83 -54.16
N VAL A 12 -2.33 -1.59 -53.65
CA VAL A 12 -1.45 -0.46 -54.04
C VAL A 12 -1.71 0.80 -53.17
N HIS A 13 -0.61 1.29 -52.58
CA HIS A 13 -0.24 2.64 -52.15
C HIS A 13 -1.22 3.73 -51.62
N SER A 14 -0.87 4.19 -50.41
CA SER A 14 -0.51 5.58 -50.06
C SER A 14 -1.49 6.76 -50.30
N ARG A 15 -2.08 7.20 -49.18
CA ARG A 15 -2.04 8.58 -48.64
C ARG A 15 -2.21 8.44 -47.12
N SER A 16 -1.35 9.02 -46.28
CA SER A 16 -1.40 10.42 -45.82
C SER A 16 -2.81 10.85 -45.38
N SER A 17 -3.08 11.28 -44.15
CA SER A 17 -2.13 11.80 -43.15
C SER A 17 -2.40 11.23 -41.76
N GLN A 18 -1.36 10.75 -41.08
CA GLN A 18 -1.40 10.53 -39.64
C GLN A 18 -1.18 11.88 -38.95
N THR A 19 -2.25 12.68 -38.82
CA THR A 19 -2.25 13.82 -37.90
C THR A 19 -2.28 13.28 -36.48
N CYS A 20 -1.10 12.98 -35.95
CA CYS A 20 -0.87 12.90 -34.52
C CYS A 20 -1.20 14.27 -33.91
N LEU A 21 -2.46 14.42 -33.47
CA LEU A 21 -2.86 15.44 -32.52
C LEU A 21 -2.20 15.12 -31.18
N SER A 22 -0.91 15.44 -31.08
CA SER A 22 -0.26 15.72 -29.82
C SER A 22 -0.96 16.94 -29.25
N SER A 23 -2.03 16.70 -28.49
CA SER A 23 -2.58 17.67 -27.56
C SER A 23 -1.48 18.02 -26.58
N GLN A 24 -0.69 19.04 -26.93
CA GLN A 24 0.10 19.78 -25.98
C GLN A 24 -0.90 20.50 -25.08
N SER A 25 -1.33 19.77 -24.05
CA SER A 25 -1.86 20.35 -22.84
C SER A 25 -0.75 21.23 -22.27
N ASN A 26 -0.68 22.47 -22.74
CA ASN A 26 -0.10 23.54 -21.96
C ASN A 26 -0.99 23.66 -20.72
N SER A 27 -0.67 22.87 -19.70
CA SER A 27 -1.05 23.20 -18.34
C SER A 27 -0.46 24.56 -18.05
N VAL A 28 -1.28 25.58 -18.26
CA VAL A 28 -1.18 26.80 -17.48
C VAL A 28 -1.53 26.36 -16.08
N GLU A 29 -0.53 25.82 -15.36
CA GLU A 29 -0.63 25.54 -13.93
C GLU A 29 -1.09 26.84 -13.29
N THR A 30 -2.33 26.84 -12.84
CA THR A 30 -2.89 28.03 -12.22
C THR A 30 -2.15 28.26 -10.93
N GLN A 31 -1.96 29.52 -10.52
CA GLN A 31 -1.19 29.83 -9.32
C GLN A 31 -1.77 29.14 -8.06
N GLU A 32 -3.06 28.78 -8.09
CA GLU A 32 -3.74 27.97 -7.06
C GLU A 32 -3.26 26.51 -7.02
N GLU A 33 -2.95 25.86 -8.16
CA GLU A 33 -2.48 24.46 -8.19
C GLU A 33 -1.11 24.28 -7.51
N ALA A 34 -0.19 25.22 -7.75
CA ALA A 34 1.10 25.27 -7.07
C ALA A 34 0.97 25.57 -5.55
N GLU A 35 -0.13 26.20 -5.13
CA GLU A 35 -0.46 26.45 -3.73
C GLU A 35 -1.01 25.18 -3.04
N PHE A 36 -1.84 24.38 -3.73
CA PHE A 36 -2.42 23.16 -3.16
C PHE A 36 -1.38 22.14 -2.69
N SER A 37 -0.21 22.08 -3.34
CA SER A 37 0.91 21.20 -2.97
C SER A 37 1.60 21.59 -1.64
N GLN A 38 1.36 22.82 -1.15
CA GLN A 38 1.96 23.35 0.09
C GLN A 38 1.02 23.27 1.30
N LEU A 39 -0.25 22.89 1.08
CA LEU A 39 -1.29 22.80 2.10
C LEU A 39 -1.21 21.47 2.86
N SER A 40 -1.70 21.45 4.11
CA SER A 40 -1.96 20.17 4.76
C SER A 40 -3.18 19.48 4.13
N VAL A 41 -3.27 18.15 4.29
CA VAL A 41 -4.44 17.38 3.82
C VAL A 41 -5.75 17.93 4.40
N TYR A 42 -5.72 18.45 5.64
CA TYR A 42 -6.87 19.08 6.30
C TYR A 42 -7.27 20.40 5.63
N ASP A 43 -6.32 21.23 5.24
CA ASP A 43 -6.60 22.52 4.57
C ASP A 43 -7.13 22.29 3.15
N ILE A 44 -6.63 21.26 2.45
CA ILE A 44 -7.14 20.83 1.15
C ILE A 44 -8.61 20.38 1.29
N ILE A 45 -8.92 19.51 2.27
CA ILE A 45 -10.30 19.08 2.57
C ILE A 45 -11.19 20.28 2.88
N SER A 46 -10.72 21.20 3.73
CA SER A 46 -11.48 22.39 4.14
C SER A 46 -11.79 23.31 2.94
N ARG A 47 -10.79 23.61 2.09
CA ARG A 47 -10.99 24.39 0.85
C ARG A 47 -11.92 23.70 -0.14
N ILE A 48 -11.92 22.37 -0.19
CA ILE A 48 -12.88 21.62 -1.01
C ILE A 48 -14.29 21.80 -0.43
N GLU A 49 -14.50 21.59 0.86
CA GLU A 49 -15.83 21.75 1.48
C GLU A 49 -16.38 23.19 1.38
N GLU A 50 -15.53 24.22 1.53
CA GLU A 50 -15.93 25.63 1.36
C GLU A 50 -16.36 25.98 -0.07
N ARG A 51 -15.69 25.40 -1.08
CA ARG A 51 -15.96 25.69 -2.50
C ARG A 51 -17.06 24.81 -3.10
N ASN A 52 -17.36 23.66 -2.48
CA ASN A 52 -18.27 22.66 -3.05
C ASN A 52 -19.74 22.92 -2.68
N ARG A 53 -20.65 22.71 -3.64
CA ARG A 53 -22.10 22.88 -3.48
C ARG A 53 -22.91 21.57 -3.61
N ASP A 54 -22.22 20.47 -3.87
CA ASP A 54 -22.80 19.13 -4.00
C ASP A 54 -22.62 18.35 -2.67
N PRO A 55 -23.70 18.05 -1.94
CA PRO A 55 -23.62 17.32 -0.68
C PRO A 55 -23.08 15.88 -0.85
N LEU A 56 -23.19 15.29 -2.05
CA LEU A 56 -22.64 13.96 -2.35
C LEU A 56 -21.11 14.02 -2.43
N VAL A 57 -20.55 15.04 -3.09
CA VAL A 57 -19.09 15.22 -3.15
C VAL A 57 -18.51 15.56 -1.78
N ALA A 58 -19.17 16.41 -0.99
CA ALA A 58 -18.77 16.67 0.40
C ALA A 58 -18.78 15.37 1.25
N ALA A 59 -19.80 14.52 1.10
CA ALA A 59 -19.84 13.22 1.79
C ALA A 59 -18.71 12.27 1.34
N LEU A 60 -18.38 12.23 0.04
CA LEU A 60 -17.26 11.44 -0.49
C LEU A 60 -15.89 11.94 0.05
N VAL A 61 -15.68 13.25 0.12
CA VAL A 61 -14.44 13.85 0.64
C VAL A 61 -14.25 13.52 2.13
N ARG A 62 -15.32 13.61 2.93
CA ARG A 62 -15.30 13.20 4.35
C ARG A 62 -15.04 11.69 4.52
N ALA A 63 -15.64 10.85 3.68
CA ALA A 63 -15.37 9.41 3.69
C ALA A 63 -13.92 9.10 3.31
N LEU A 64 -13.35 9.81 2.33
CA LEU A 64 -11.94 9.68 1.93
C LEU A 64 -10.99 10.11 3.06
N ALA A 65 -11.28 11.24 3.72
CA ALA A 65 -10.52 11.76 4.85
C ALA A 65 -10.43 10.75 6.02
N LEU A 66 -11.50 10.01 6.29
CA LEU A 66 -11.52 8.96 7.31
C LEU A 66 -10.83 7.66 6.85
N LYS A 67 -10.94 7.31 5.56
CA LYS A 67 -10.37 6.06 5.01
C LYS A 67 -8.86 6.10 4.80
N ILE A 68 -8.26 7.24 4.44
CA ILE A 68 -6.82 7.32 4.16
C ILE A 68 -5.99 6.93 5.40
N PRO A 69 -6.21 7.49 6.62
CA PRO A 69 -5.46 7.10 7.81
C PRO A 69 -5.64 5.63 8.18
N GLN A 70 -6.84 5.08 8.03
CA GLN A 70 -7.16 3.68 8.34
C GLN A 70 -6.46 2.70 7.39
N GLU A 71 -6.39 3.04 6.11
CA GLU A 71 -5.68 2.23 5.11
C GLU A 71 -4.17 2.26 5.34
N LEU A 72 -3.61 3.45 5.65
CA LEU A 72 -2.18 3.61 5.93
C LEU A 72 -1.77 2.92 7.25
N SER A 73 -2.56 3.02 8.33
CA SER A 73 -2.25 2.32 9.58
C SER A 73 -2.30 0.81 9.39
N ARG A 74 -3.31 0.29 8.67
CA ARG A 74 -3.41 -1.13 8.31
C ARG A 74 -2.20 -1.61 7.52
N GLN A 75 -1.69 -0.82 6.57
CA GLN A 75 -0.50 -1.18 5.80
C GLN A 75 0.77 -1.20 6.66
N VAL A 76 0.91 -0.28 7.62
CA VAL A 76 2.03 -0.30 8.59
C VAL A 76 1.94 -1.49 9.54
N GLU A 77 0.74 -1.80 10.06
CA GLU A 77 0.49 -2.98 10.90
C GLU A 77 0.76 -4.29 10.14
N GLU A 78 0.37 -4.37 8.87
CA GLU A 78 0.62 -5.53 8.01
C GLU A 78 2.12 -5.67 7.67
N GLU A 79 2.82 -4.57 7.37
CA GLU A 79 4.27 -4.58 7.11
C GLU A 79 5.08 -4.96 8.36
N GLN A 80 4.70 -4.44 9.53
CA GLN A 80 5.27 -4.85 10.81
C GLN A 80 5.02 -6.33 11.08
N ARG A 81 3.78 -6.81 10.88
CA ARG A 81 3.43 -8.22 11.06
C ARG A 81 4.16 -9.16 10.09
N GLN A 82 4.47 -8.72 8.88
CA GLN A 82 5.31 -9.47 7.92
C GLN A 82 6.77 -9.58 8.38
N ARG A 83 7.23 -8.71 9.28
CA ARG A 83 8.60 -8.71 9.84
C ARG A 83 8.70 -9.30 11.26
N THR A 84 7.60 -9.36 12.02
CA THR A 84 7.58 -9.84 13.41
C THR A 84 7.16 -11.31 13.51
N ILE A 85 8.03 -12.15 14.09
CA ILE A 85 7.71 -13.54 14.45
C ILE A 85 7.15 -13.57 15.88
N VAL A 86 5.92 -14.06 16.05
CA VAL A 86 5.31 -14.25 17.38
C VAL A 86 5.70 -15.61 17.95
N ILE A 87 6.41 -15.61 19.08
CA ILE A 87 6.94 -16.83 19.72
C ILE A 87 6.08 -17.21 20.94
N SER A 88 4.95 -17.87 20.69
CA SER A 88 4.06 -18.32 21.78
C SER A 88 4.74 -19.34 22.70
N GLY A 89 4.49 -19.25 24.02
CA GLY A 89 4.98 -20.21 25.03
C GLY A 89 6.37 -19.92 25.60
N ILE A 90 6.86 -18.69 25.51
CA ILE A 90 7.86 -18.14 26.45
C ILE A 90 7.10 -17.20 27.40
N GLU A 91 7.58 -17.04 28.63
CA GLU A 91 7.08 -16.01 29.53
C GLU A 91 7.61 -14.63 29.08
N GLU A 92 6.72 -13.64 29.03
CA GLU A 92 7.06 -12.28 28.62
C GLU A 92 8.03 -11.62 29.62
N ALA A 93 8.86 -10.69 29.15
CA ALA A 93 9.81 -9.98 30.00
C ALA A 93 9.07 -8.99 30.92
N ALA A 94 9.64 -8.66 32.08
CA ALA A 94 9.03 -7.67 32.97
C ALA A 94 9.01 -6.28 32.30
N GLY A 95 7.85 -5.61 32.30
CA GLY A 95 7.61 -4.36 31.54
C GLY A 95 8.46 -3.15 31.98
N ASP A 96 9.10 -3.22 33.15
CA ASP A 96 10.01 -2.18 33.67
C ASP A 96 11.46 -2.32 33.15
N LEU A 97 11.78 -3.37 32.39
CA LEU A 97 13.12 -3.59 31.81
C LEU A 97 13.43 -2.62 30.68
N ARG A 98 14.71 -2.26 30.53
CA ARG A 98 15.17 -1.49 29.37
C ARG A 98 15.05 -2.32 28.10
N PRO A 99 14.88 -1.71 26.91
CA PRO A 99 14.81 -2.44 25.64
C PRO A 99 16.00 -3.38 25.39
N SER A 100 17.20 -3.04 25.85
CA SER A 100 18.39 -3.91 25.77
C SER A 100 18.34 -5.11 26.71
N GLU A 101 17.72 -4.97 27.88
CA GLU A 101 17.58 -6.04 28.89
C GLU A 101 16.47 -7.00 28.45
N HIS A 102 15.35 -6.46 27.93
CA HIS A 102 14.27 -7.23 27.30
C HIS A 102 14.74 -8.01 26.06
N GLN A 103 15.63 -7.44 25.23
CA GLN A 103 16.18 -8.15 24.07
C GLN A 103 16.99 -9.38 24.49
N LEU A 104 17.86 -9.25 25.51
CA LEU A 104 18.67 -10.35 26.03
C LEU A 104 17.81 -11.46 26.65
N ASP A 105 16.80 -11.10 27.45
CA ASP A 105 15.84 -12.04 28.04
C ASP A 105 15.12 -12.89 26.98
N VAL A 106 14.66 -12.26 25.89
CA VAL A 106 14.01 -12.97 24.77
C VAL A 106 15.01 -13.86 24.03
N GLU A 107 16.23 -13.39 23.75
CA GLU A 107 17.26 -14.18 23.09
C GLU A 107 17.69 -15.41 23.91
N GLU A 108 17.81 -15.27 25.24
CA GLU A 108 18.12 -16.37 26.16
C GLU A 108 16.97 -17.40 26.19
N LYS A 109 15.72 -16.97 26.44
CA LYS A 109 14.55 -17.85 26.50
C LYS A 109 14.29 -18.58 25.17
N VAL A 110 14.52 -17.93 24.03
CA VAL A 110 14.43 -18.56 22.70
C VAL A 110 15.56 -19.58 22.49
N THR A 111 16.77 -19.26 22.92
CA THR A 111 17.93 -20.14 22.82
C THR A 111 17.76 -21.39 23.68
N ASP A 112 17.33 -21.25 24.93
CA ASP A 112 17.09 -22.39 25.83
C ASP A 112 15.98 -23.31 25.31
N ARG A 113 14.81 -22.77 24.92
CA ARG A 113 13.73 -23.57 24.33
C ARG A 113 14.20 -24.36 23.09
N ARG A 114 14.99 -23.72 22.22
CA ARG A 114 15.59 -24.36 21.03
C ARG A 114 16.56 -25.48 21.44
N ASN A 115 17.37 -25.28 22.48
CA ASN A 115 18.30 -26.28 22.99
C ASN A 115 17.56 -27.47 23.62
N GLY A 116 16.52 -27.22 24.42
CA GLY A 116 15.66 -28.25 25.01
C GLY A 116 15.02 -29.17 23.98
N TYR A 117 14.44 -28.61 22.89
CA TYR A 117 13.91 -29.45 21.81
C TYR A 117 15.00 -30.29 21.12
N ASN A 118 16.19 -29.75 20.88
CA ASN A 118 17.30 -30.52 20.30
C ASN A 118 17.76 -31.64 21.24
N PHE A 119 17.82 -31.38 22.56
CA PHE A 119 18.14 -32.41 23.55
C PHE A 119 17.10 -33.53 23.56
N CYS A 120 15.80 -33.20 23.55
CA CYS A 120 14.73 -34.19 23.49
C CYS A 120 14.81 -35.04 22.21
N LEU A 121 14.97 -34.41 21.04
CA LEU A 121 15.05 -35.12 19.76
C LEU A 121 16.26 -36.07 19.69
N ASN A 122 17.44 -35.61 20.10
CA ASN A 122 18.67 -36.41 20.03
C ASN A 122 18.69 -37.59 21.03
N ASN A 123 17.88 -37.55 22.09
CA ASN A 123 17.75 -38.64 23.08
C ASN A 123 16.43 -39.43 22.95
N SER A 124 15.66 -39.25 21.86
CA SER A 124 14.40 -39.98 21.60
C SER A 124 14.54 -41.13 20.57
N SER A 125 15.75 -41.43 20.11
CA SER A 125 16.03 -42.63 19.30
C SER A 125 16.26 -43.85 20.21
N PRO A 126 15.61 -45.01 19.96
CA PRO A 126 15.83 -46.26 20.69
C PRO A 126 17.10 -47.01 20.25
#